data_AF-A0A2H1WC80-F1
#
_entry.id   AF-A0A2H1WC80-F1
#
_cell.length_a   1.000
_cell.length_b   1.000
_cell.length_c   1.000
_cell.angle_alpha   90.00
_cell.angle_beta   90.00
_cell.angle_gamma   90.00
#
_symmetry.space_group_name_H-M   'P 1'
#
loop_
_entity.id
_entity.type
_entity.pdbx_description
1 polymer ?
#
loop_
_entity_poly.entity_id
_entity_poly.type
_entity_poly.pdbx_seq_one_letter_code
_entity_poly.pdbx_strand_id
1 'polypeptide(L)'
;LDLAHNELEEALKVKWNLNPAKNVILFIGDGMGPNTVTAARIYKGGESHRLVFEKFPHMGFLKTYSANKMVPDSACTATAMFSGVKVNQDTVGVDATVQHRDCEASLQAETRLQSLAALALDANKSAGFVTTMRVTHATPSPLYAHSASRSWECEASLPNHSPCKDIARQLVED
;
A
#
# COMPACT_ATOMS: atom_id res chain seq x y z
N LEU A 1 38.47 9.82 0.86
CA LEU A 1 38.88 8.57 1.54
C LEU A 1 38.08 8.39 2.82
N ASP A 2 37.92 9.45 3.62
CA ASP A 2 37.20 9.39 4.91
C ASP A 2 35.71 9.02 4.79
N LEU A 3 34.98 9.52 3.79
CA LEU A 3 33.55 9.22 3.62
C LEU A 3 33.27 7.73 3.39
N ALA A 4 33.99 7.10 2.47
CA ALA A 4 33.83 5.67 2.17
C ALA A 4 34.21 4.80 3.37
N HIS A 5 35.24 5.20 4.13
CA HIS A 5 35.63 4.50 5.36
C HIS A 5 34.53 4.59 6.42
N ASN A 6 33.94 5.78 6.60
CA ASN A 6 32.83 5.97 7.53
C ASN A 6 31.59 5.16 7.13
N GLU A 7 31.23 5.12 5.84
CA GLU A 7 30.09 4.32 5.36
C GLU A 7 30.32 2.81 5.56
N LEU A 8 31.55 2.33 5.33
CA LEU A 8 31.91 0.94 5.60
C LEU A 8 31.81 0.62 7.10
N GLU A 9 32.34 1.50 7.95
CA GLU A 9 32.24 1.38 9.41
C GLU A 9 30.79 1.38 9.90
N GLU A 10 29.91 2.22 9.32
CA GLU A 10 28.47 2.19 9.59
C GLU A 10 27.84 0.86 9.17
N ALA A 11 28.16 0.36 7.98
CA ALA A 11 27.64 -0.91 7.46
C ALA A 11 28.06 -2.11 8.33
N LEU A 12 29.32 -2.14 8.78
CA LEU A 12 29.84 -3.20 9.66
C LEU A 12 29.20 -3.19 11.06
N LYS A 13 28.65 -2.06 11.50
CA LYS A 13 27.96 -1.92 12.80
C LYS A 13 26.51 -2.38 12.78
N VAL A 14 25.93 -2.66 11.60
CA VAL A 14 24.54 -3.12 11.48
C VAL A 14 24.39 -4.48 12.19
N LYS A 15 23.51 -4.53 13.20
CA LYS A 15 23.15 -5.75 13.91
C LYS A 15 21.75 -6.20 13.50
N TRP A 16 21.63 -7.48 13.19
CA TRP A 16 20.34 -8.09 12.87
C TRP A 16 19.45 -8.12 14.11
N ASN A 17 18.22 -7.62 13.98
CA ASN A 17 17.19 -7.78 14.99
C ASN A 17 16.33 -9.00 14.61
N LEU A 18 16.53 -10.11 15.33
CA LEU A 18 15.80 -11.37 15.10
C LEU A 18 14.55 -11.50 15.98
N ASN A 19 14.22 -10.48 16.78
CA ASN A 19 13.06 -10.51 17.65
C ASN A 19 11.77 -10.32 16.86
N PRO A 20 10.64 -10.95 17.28
CA PRO A 20 9.33 -10.66 16.71
C PRO A 20 8.98 -9.17 16.80
N ALA A 21 8.53 -8.58 15.70
CA ALA A 21 8.13 -7.18 15.65
C ALA A 21 6.83 -6.97 16.45
N LYS A 22 6.87 -6.11 17.47
CA LYS A 22 5.66 -5.72 18.22
C LYS A 22 4.73 -4.84 17.39
N ASN A 23 5.32 -3.91 16.63
CA ASN A 23 4.66 -2.88 15.83
C ASN A 23 5.19 -2.92 14.39
N VAL A 24 4.32 -2.63 13.43
CA VAL A 24 4.67 -2.48 12.01
C VAL A 24 4.23 -1.10 11.56
N ILE A 25 5.13 -0.34 10.92
CA ILE A 25 4.82 0.96 10.33
C ILE A 25 5.24 0.91 8.87
N LEU A 26 4.30 1.15 7.96
CA LEU A 26 4.52 1.14 6.53
C LEU A 26 4.30 2.55 5.96
N PHE A 27 5.36 3.15 5.40
CA PHE A 27 5.28 4.43 4.70
C PHE A 27 5.18 4.19 3.19
N ILE A 28 4.15 4.72 2.56
CA ILE A 28 3.92 4.61 1.12
C ILE A 28 4.04 6.01 0.49
N GLY A 29 5.07 6.20 -0.32
CA GLY A 29 5.16 7.35 -1.22
C GLY A 29 4.46 7.02 -2.54
N ASP A 30 3.21 7.43 -2.69
CA ASP A 30 2.45 7.19 -3.92
C ASP A 30 3.12 7.89 -5.12
N GLY A 31 3.46 7.12 -6.16
CA GLY A 31 4.24 7.60 -7.31
C GLY A 31 5.73 7.90 -7.02
N MET A 32 6.27 7.51 -5.86
CA MET A 32 7.66 7.82 -5.46
C MET A 32 8.68 6.81 -6.03
N GLY A 33 8.91 6.88 -7.34
CA GLY A 33 9.98 6.13 -8.00
C GLY A 33 11.40 6.61 -7.66
N PRO A 34 12.45 5.90 -8.11
CA PRO A 34 13.85 6.23 -7.79
C PRO A 34 14.28 7.63 -8.29
N ASN A 35 13.69 8.08 -9.40
CA ASN A 35 13.93 9.43 -9.92
C ASN A 35 13.35 10.50 -8.99
N THR A 36 12.14 10.28 -8.47
CA THR A 36 11.50 11.16 -7.48
C THR A 36 12.31 11.22 -6.19
N VAL A 37 12.84 10.08 -5.72
CA VAL A 37 13.70 10.02 -4.53
C VAL A 37 14.98 10.84 -4.73
N THR A 38 15.68 10.65 -5.86
CA THR A 38 16.90 11.39 -6.17
C THR A 38 16.64 12.90 -6.28
N ALA A 39 15.57 13.29 -6.98
CA ALA A 39 15.17 14.69 -7.09
C ALA A 39 14.86 15.31 -5.72
N ALA A 40 14.12 14.60 -4.85
CA ALA A 40 13.79 15.05 -3.50
C ALA A 40 15.04 15.19 -2.61
N ARG A 41 16.01 14.28 -2.74
CA ARG A 41 17.30 14.35 -2.04
C ARG A 41 18.06 15.62 -2.42
N ILE A 42 18.23 15.87 -3.73
CA ILE A 42 18.91 17.06 -4.26
C ILE A 42 18.20 18.34 -3.79
N TYR A 43 16.87 18.37 -3.90
CA TYR A 43 16.09 19.51 -3.45
C TYR A 43 16.26 19.80 -1.94
N LYS A 44 16.29 18.75 -1.11
CA LYS A 44 16.35 18.91 0.35
C LYS A 44 17.72 19.34 0.86
N GLY A 45 18.81 18.89 0.25
CA GLY A 45 20.15 19.15 0.79
C GLY A 45 21.32 18.95 -0.18
N GLY A 46 21.06 18.91 -1.49
CA GLY A 46 22.07 18.65 -2.50
C GLY A 46 22.33 17.17 -2.76
N GLU A 47 23.24 16.89 -3.68
CA GLU A 47 23.50 15.55 -4.24
C GLU A 47 24.00 14.55 -3.20
N SER A 48 24.82 15.01 -2.26
CA SER A 48 25.42 14.21 -1.18
C SER A 48 24.52 14.05 0.05
N HIS A 49 23.33 14.64 0.07
CA HIS A 49 22.38 14.49 1.17
C HIS A 49 21.84 13.06 1.25
N ARG A 50 21.39 12.62 2.43
CA ARG A 50 20.65 11.36 2.59
C ARG A 50 19.30 11.65 3.22
N LEU A 51 18.23 11.30 2.53
CA LEU A 51 16.88 11.29 3.11
C LEU A 51 16.84 10.32 4.29
N VAL A 52 15.90 10.52 5.21
CA VAL A 52 15.87 9.76 6.48
C VAL A 52 15.80 8.25 6.24
N PHE A 53 14.98 7.82 5.29
CA PHE A 53 14.83 6.40 4.93
C PHE A 53 16.02 5.84 4.13
N GLU A 54 16.86 6.68 3.52
CA GLU A 54 18.09 6.23 2.84
C GLU A 54 19.19 5.83 3.83
N LYS A 55 18.97 6.06 5.13
CA LYS A 55 19.81 5.58 6.22
C LYS A 55 19.40 4.20 6.71
N PHE A 56 18.30 3.63 6.20
CA PHE A 56 17.89 2.28 6.59
C PHE A 56 18.91 1.25 6.08
N PRO A 57 19.24 0.23 6.88
CA PRO A 57 20.31 -0.72 6.56
C PRO A 57 19.93 -1.73 5.47
N HIS A 58 18.64 -1.78 5.08
CA HIS A 58 18.11 -2.74 4.12
C HIS A 58 17.39 -2.01 3.00
N MET A 59 17.67 -2.44 1.77
CA MET A 59 16.98 -1.99 0.57
C MET A 59 16.58 -3.18 -0.28
N GLY A 60 15.45 -3.06 -0.97
CA GLY A 60 14.96 -4.06 -1.91
C GLY A 60 14.30 -3.39 -3.10
N PHE A 61 14.22 -4.12 -4.20
CA PHE A 61 13.50 -3.70 -5.40
C PHE A 61 12.18 -4.45 -5.52
N LEU A 62 11.12 -3.71 -5.87
CA LEU A 62 9.76 -4.24 -5.99
C LEU A 62 9.34 -4.24 -7.46
N LYS A 63 8.83 -5.38 -7.95
CA LYS A 63 8.22 -5.50 -9.28
C LYS A 63 6.73 -5.19 -9.18
N THR A 64 6.31 -4.04 -9.70
CA THR A 64 5.00 -3.44 -9.38
C THR A 64 3.85 -3.83 -10.31
N TYR A 65 4.09 -4.56 -11.41
CA TYR A 65 3.02 -4.98 -12.34
C TYR A 65 1.81 -5.61 -11.62
N SER A 66 0.61 -5.32 -12.11
CA SER A 66 -0.65 -5.91 -11.57
C SER A 66 -0.93 -7.26 -12.22
N ALA A 67 -2.02 -7.94 -11.84
CA ALA A 67 -2.39 -9.22 -12.45
C ALA A 67 -2.70 -9.10 -13.95
N ASN A 68 -3.15 -7.93 -14.42
CA ASN A 68 -3.62 -7.71 -15.78
C ASN A 68 -2.90 -6.60 -16.55
N LYS A 69 -1.98 -5.84 -15.93
CA LYS A 69 -1.34 -4.66 -16.53
C LYS A 69 0.14 -4.53 -16.12
N MET A 70 0.96 -4.11 -17.08
CA MET A 70 2.39 -3.87 -16.86
C MET A 70 2.64 -2.60 -16.01
N VAL A 71 1.91 -1.53 -16.31
CA VAL A 71 1.90 -0.30 -15.51
C VAL A 71 0.68 -0.39 -14.59
N PRO A 72 0.89 -0.54 -13.27
CA PRO A 72 -0.22 -0.69 -12.32
C PRO A 72 -0.84 0.68 -11.97
N ASP A 73 -1.96 0.64 -11.26
CA ASP A 73 -2.52 1.78 -10.55
C ASP A 73 -2.30 1.69 -9.03
N SER A 74 -2.68 2.75 -8.29
CA SER A 74 -2.57 2.78 -6.83
C SER A 74 -3.40 1.69 -6.12
N ALA A 75 -4.57 1.32 -6.64
CA ALA A 75 -5.47 0.38 -5.95
C ALA A 75 -4.90 -1.04 -5.93
N CYS A 76 -4.47 -1.54 -7.09
CA CYS A 76 -3.92 -2.89 -7.18
C CYS A 76 -2.58 -3.03 -6.47
N THR A 77 -1.74 -1.99 -6.47
CA THR A 77 -0.45 -1.99 -5.77
C THR A 77 -0.63 -1.89 -4.27
N ALA A 78 -1.55 -1.04 -3.77
CA ALA A 78 -1.87 -0.97 -2.35
C ALA A 78 -2.48 -2.29 -1.85
N THR A 79 -3.40 -2.89 -2.63
CA THR A 79 -3.93 -4.23 -2.31
C THR A 79 -2.79 -5.25 -2.20
N ALA A 80 -1.88 -5.30 -3.18
CA ALA A 80 -0.74 -6.22 -3.12
C ALA A 80 0.20 -5.98 -1.93
N MET A 81 0.43 -4.72 -1.54
CA MET A 81 1.27 -4.39 -0.38
C MET A 81 0.61 -4.77 0.95
N PHE A 82 -0.72 -4.68 1.06
CA PHE A 82 -1.42 -4.94 2.31
C PHE A 82 -1.91 -6.38 2.48
N SER A 83 -2.25 -7.08 1.39
CA SER A 83 -2.73 -8.48 1.45
C SER A 83 -1.70 -9.50 0.99
N GLY A 84 -0.64 -9.06 0.31
CA GLY A 84 0.35 -9.96 -0.29
C GLY A 84 -0.09 -10.59 -1.62
N VAL A 85 -1.26 -10.24 -2.15
CA VAL A 85 -1.80 -10.82 -3.39
C VAL A 85 -1.86 -9.76 -4.49
N LYS A 86 -1.31 -10.06 -5.68
CA LYS A 86 -1.45 -9.20 -6.86
C LYS A 86 -2.84 -9.34 -7.46
N VAL A 87 -3.47 -8.21 -7.77
CA VAL A 87 -4.86 -8.14 -8.21
C VAL A 87 -5.00 -7.34 -9.50
N ASN A 88 -6.21 -7.28 -10.06
CA ASN A 88 -6.48 -6.51 -11.27
C ASN A 88 -6.37 -5.00 -11.01
N GLN A 89 -5.97 -4.24 -12.04
CA GLN A 89 -6.00 -2.78 -11.98
C GLN A 89 -7.41 -2.27 -11.62
N ASP A 90 -7.46 -1.18 -10.85
CA ASP A 90 -8.69 -0.49 -10.42
C ASP A 90 -9.59 -1.27 -9.44
N THR A 91 -9.19 -2.44 -8.95
CA THR A 91 -9.90 -3.17 -7.87
C THR A 91 -9.23 -2.93 -6.51
N VAL A 92 -10.02 -3.03 -5.44
CA VAL A 92 -9.62 -2.73 -4.06
C VAL A 92 -9.91 -3.95 -3.19
N GLY A 93 -8.91 -4.53 -2.53
CA GLY A 93 -9.12 -5.56 -1.50
C GLY A 93 -9.75 -6.88 -1.99
N VAL A 94 -9.82 -7.10 -3.30
CA VAL A 94 -10.39 -8.33 -3.90
C VAL A 94 -9.38 -8.96 -4.86
N ASP A 95 -9.42 -10.29 -4.98
CA ASP A 95 -8.48 -11.04 -5.81
C ASP A 95 -8.63 -10.77 -7.33
N ALA A 96 -7.78 -11.41 -8.13
CA ALA A 96 -7.75 -11.22 -9.58
C ALA A 96 -8.92 -11.87 -10.34
N THR A 97 -9.82 -12.60 -9.68
CA THR A 97 -11.03 -13.16 -10.31
C THR A 97 -12.10 -12.09 -10.50
N VAL A 98 -12.13 -11.07 -9.64
CA VAL A 98 -13.07 -9.94 -9.73
C VAL A 98 -12.65 -9.02 -10.87
N GLN A 99 -13.58 -8.83 -11.82
CA GLN A 99 -13.40 -7.90 -12.92
C GLN A 99 -13.73 -6.47 -12.50
N HIS A 100 -13.11 -5.50 -13.15
CA HIS A 100 -13.38 -4.09 -12.88
C HIS A 100 -14.88 -3.79 -13.06
N ARG A 101 -15.49 -3.18 -12.04
CA ARG A 101 -16.93 -2.85 -11.94
C ARG A 101 -17.89 -4.03 -11.83
N ASP A 102 -17.41 -5.24 -11.61
CA ASP A 102 -18.26 -6.39 -11.27
C ASP A 102 -18.61 -6.40 -9.78
N CYS A 103 -19.69 -5.69 -9.43
CA CYS A 103 -20.14 -5.55 -8.05
C CYS A 103 -20.42 -6.92 -7.39
N GLU A 104 -21.19 -7.79 -8.06
CA GLU A 104 -21.60 -9.08 -7.51
C GLU A 104 -20.39 -9.95 -7.17
N ALA A 105 -19.38 -10.00 -8.04
CA ALA A 105 -18.15 -10.75 -7.79
C ALA A 105 -17.38 -10.21 -6.57
N SER A 106 -17.39 -8.90 -6.31
CA SER A 106 -16.75 -8.31 -5.12
C SER A 106 -17.50 -8.56 -3.79
N LEU A 107 -18.76 -8.99 -3.86
CA LEU A 107 -19.56 -9.35 -2.69
C LEU A 107 -19.28 -10.78 -2.19
N GLN A 108 -18.69 -11.63 -3.04
CA GLN A 108 -18.34 -13.01 -2.68
C GLN A 108 -17.24 -13.01 -1.60
N ALA A 109 -17.42 -13.80 -0.54
CA ALA A 109 -16.49 -13.81 0.59
C ALA A 109 -15.12 -14.38 0.20
N GLU A 110 -15.11 -15.29 -0.77
CA GLU A 110 -13.94 -16.03 -1.25
C GLU A 110 -12.99 -15.14 -2.06
N THR A 111 -13.51 -14.07 -2.67
CA THR A 111 -12.73 -13.12 -3.45
C THR A 111 -12.14 -12.00 -2.60
N ARG A 112 -12.59 -11.84 -1.36
CA ARG A 112 -12.16 -10.78 -0.44
C ARG A 112 -10.86 -11.14 0.26
N LEU A 113 -9.87 -10.27 0.17
CA LEU A 113 -8.53 -10.47 0.69
C LEU A 113 -8.35 -9.84 2.07
N GLN A 114 -7.86 -10.60 3.04
CA GLN A 114 -7.49 -10.01 4.33
C GLN A 114 -6.29 -9.05 4.17
N SER A 115 -6.45 -7.85 4.70
CA SER A 115 -5.38 -6.84 4.74
C SER A 115 -4.50 -7.02 5.99
N LEU A 116 -3.31 -6.40 5.99
CA LEU A 116 -2.45 -6.34 7.17
C LEU A 116 -3.15 -5.69 8.38
N ALA A 117 -4.07 -4.74 8.15
CA ALA A 117 -4.85 -4.14 9.22
C ALA A 117 -5.87 -5.13 9.80
N ALA A 118 -6.58 -5.87 8.95
CA ALA A 118 -7.49 -6.94 9.38
C ALA A 118 -6.73 -8.02 10.18
N LEU A 119 -5.59 -8.48 9.69
CA LEU A 119 -4.73 -9.44 10.40
C LEU A 119 -4.24 -8.91 11.76
N ALA A 120 -3.94 -7.62 11.85
CA ALA A 120 -3.56 -7.00 13.11
C ALA A 120 -4.73 -6.95 14.11
N LEU A 121 -5.93 -6.58 13.65
CA LEU A 121 -7.14 -6.55 14.47
C LEU A 121 -7.53 -7.95 14.95
N ASP A 122 -7.50 -8.96 14.06
CA ASP A 122 -7.74 -10.38 14.40
C ASP A 122 -6.74 -10.88 15.46
N ALA A 123 -5.51 -10.35 15.45
CA ALA A 123 -4.47 -10.64 16.44
C ALA A 123 -4.57 -9.78 17.71
N ASN A 124 -5.71 -9.12 17.98
CA ASN A 124 -5.94 -8.20 19.10
C ASN A 124 -4.92 -7.05 19.20
N LYS A 125 -4.44 -6.55 18.05
CA LYS A 125 -3.61 -5.34 17.97
C LYS A 125 -4.44 -4.16 17.48
N SER A 126 -3.97 -2.94 17.75
CA SER A 126 -4.52 -1.74 17.14
C SER A 126 -4.01 -1.58 15.70
N ALA A 127 -4.89 -1.13 14.82
CA ALA A 127 -4.57 -0.78 13.43
C ALA A 127 -5.07 0.64 13.12
N GLY A 128 -4.43 1.30 12.16
CA GLY A 128 -4.81 2.63 11.72
C GLY A 128 -3.96 3.09 10.53
N PHE A 129 -4.40 4.16 9.86
CA PHE A 129 -3.68 4.74 8.74
C PHE A 129 -3.70 6.27 8.82
N VAL A 130 -2.69 6.88 8.19
CA VAL A 130 -2.58 8.33 8.03
C VAL A 130 -2.27 8.59 6.56
N THR A 131 -2.99 9.53 5.96
CA THR A 131 -2.85 9.86 4.55
C THR A 131 -3.04 11.35 4.33
N THR A 132 -2.42 11.90 3.30
CA THR A 132 -2.68 13.27 2.80
C THR A 132 -3.77 13.31 1.75
N MET A 133 -4.23 12.14 1.26
CA MET A 133 -5.35 12.01 0.34
C MET A 133 -6.67 11.84 1.10
N ARG A 134 -7.78 11.71 0.37
CA ARG A 134 -9.06 11.28 0.95
C ARG A 134 -8.87 9.92 1.63
N VAL A 135 -9.53 9.69 2.76
CA VAL A 135 -9.48 8.40 3.48
C VAL A 135 -10.07 7.24 2.65
N THR A 136 -10.89 7.55 1.66
CA THR A 136 -11.49 6.66 0.64
C THR A 136 -10.62 6.45 -0.60
N HIS A 137 -9.48 7.14 -0.70
CA HIS A 137 -8.60 7.00 -1.86
C HIS A 137 -8.07 5.56 -1.98
N ALA A 138 -7.68 5.19 -3.20
CA ALA A 138 -7.21 3.86 -3.56
C ALA A 138 -6.01 3.33 -2.75
N THR A 139 -5.22 4.23 -2.15
CA THR A 139 -4.02 3.86 -1.39
C THR A 139 -4.36 3.45 0.04
N PRO A 140 -5.16 4.20 0.83
CA PRO A 140 -5.61 3.73 2.14
C PRO A 140 -6.75 2.70 2.08
N SER A 141 -7.62 2.74 1.07
CA SER A 141 -8.85 1.93 1.05
C SER A 141 -8.65 0.42 1.15
N PRO A 142 -7.62 -0.22 0.56
CA PRO A 142 -7.46 -1.67 0.66
C PRO A 142 -7.03 -2.16 2.06
N LEU A 143 -6.86 -1.27 3.04
CA LEU A 143 -6.72 -1.67 4.45
C LEU A 143 -8.04 -2.15 5.05
N TYR A 144 -9.18 -1.68 4.53
CA TYR A 144 -10.51 -1.95 5.12
C TYR A 144 -11.58 -2.31 4.08
N ALA A 145 -11.47 -1.84 2.85
CA ALA A 145 -12.50 -1.99 1.83
C ALA A 145 -12.23 -3.13 0.85
N HIS A 146 -13.32 -3.68 0.32
CA HIS A 146 -13.40 -4.64 -0.76
C HIS A 146 -14.35 -4.10 -1.84
N SER A 147 -13.82 -3.79 -3.03
CA SER A 147 -14.59 -3.17 -4.11
C SER A 147 -14.05 -3.54 -5.49
N ALA A 148 -14.94 -3.80 -6.44
CA ALA A 148 -14.61 -3.99 -7.85
C ALA A 148 -14.18 -2.70 -8.58
N SER A 149 -14.27 -1.54 -7.91
CA SER A 149 -13.82 -0.27 -8.47
C SER A 149 -13.32 0.68 -7.39
N ARG A 150 -12.08 1.15 -7.56
CA ARG A 150 -11.48 2.21 -6.73
C ARG A 150 -12.23 3.54 -6.80
N SER A 151 -13.05 3.75 -7.82
CA SER A 151 -13.81 4.98 -8.01
C SER A 151 -15.11 5.01 -7.21
N TRP A 152 -15.52 3.90 -6.59
CA TRP A 152 -16.72 3.82 -5.76
C TRP A 152 -16.46 4.39 -4.36
N GLU A 153 -15.88 5.60 -4.29
CA GLU A 153 -15.53 6.28 -3.03
C GLU A 153 -16.77 6.68 -2.21
N CYS A 154 -17.89 6.95 -2.88
CA CYS A 154 -19.17 7.30 -2.28
C CYS A 154 -20.34 6.75 -3.11
N GLU A 155 -21.55 6.79 -2.53
CA GLU A 155 -22.81 6.35 -3.16
C GLU A 155 -23.06 6.91 -4.56
N ALA A 156 -22.72 8.18 -4.80
CA ALA A 156 -22.93 8.85 -6.09
C ALA A 156 -22.05 8.27 -7.22
N SER A 157 -21.00 7.52 -6.87
CA SER A 157 -20.10 6.88 -7.83
C SER A 157 -20.46 5.42 -8.12
N LEU A 158 -21.41 4.85 -7.36
CA LEU A 158 -21.89 3.49 -7.59
C LEU A 158 -22.82 3.43 -8.81
N PRO A 159 -22.91 2.28 -9.49
CA PRO A 159 -23.96 2.03 -10.46
C PRO A 159 -25.35 2.17 -9.82
N ASN A 160 -26.34 2.65 -10.59
CA ASN A 160 -27.73 2.71 -10.12
C ASN A 160 -28.20 1.33 -9.64
N HIS A 161 -28.83 1.30 -8.47
CA HIS A 161 -29.33 0.08 -7.82
C HIS A 161 -28.25 -0.97 -7.53
N SER A 162 -26.98 -0.57 -7.35
CA SER A 162 -25.91 -1.48 -6.95
C SER A 162 -26.14 -2.00 -5.52
N PRO A 163 -26.00 -3.32 -5.28
CA PRO A 163 -26.00 -3.88 -3.92
C PRO A 163 -24.67 -3.66 -3.19
N CYS A 164 -23.65 -3.13 -3.87
CA CYS A 164 -22.35 -2.85 -3.27
C CYS A 164 -22.42 -1.66 -2.31
N LYS A 165 -21.67 -1.78 -1.21
CA LYS A 165 -21.38 -0.68 -0.29
C LYS A 165 -20.22 0.14 -0.87
N ASP A 166 -20.35 1.46 -0.92
CA ASP A 166 -19.25 2.34 -1.30
C ASP A 166 -18.12 2.33 -0.26
N ILE A 167 -16.93 2.78 -0.65
CA ILE A 167 -15.73 2.73 0.20
C ILE A 167 -15.92 3.56 1.49
N ALA A 168 -16.60 4.71 1.44
CA ALA A 168 -16.83 5.52 2.64
C ALA A 168 -17.68 4.78 3.68
N ARG A 169 -18.75 4.10 3.22
CA ARG A 169 -19.57 3.28 4.11
C ARG A 169 -18.80 2.09 4.66
N GLN A 170 -17.98 1.41 3.85
CA GLN A 170 -17.15 0.30 4.33
C GLN A 170 -16.18 0.73 5.45
N LEU A 171 -15.63 1.96 5.40
CA LEU A 171 -14.73 2.48 6.45
C LEU A 171 -15.39 2.56 7.85
N VAL A 172 -16.70 2.79 7.91
CA VAL A 172 -17.41 3.10 9.15
C VAL A 172 -18.27 1.93 9.63
N GLU A 173 -18.76 1.11 8.70
CA GLU A 173 -19.74 0.05 8.98
C GLU A 173 -19.14 -1.37 9.04
N ASP A 174 -17.96 -1.60 8.47
CA ASP A 174 -17.29 -2.90 8.44
C ASP A 174 -16.10 -2.93 9.42
#